data_AF-A0A1G4XA11-F1
#
_entry.id   AF-A0A1G4XA11-F1
#
_cell.length_a   1.000
_cell.length_b   1.000
_cell.length_c   1.000
_cell.angle_alpha   90.00
_cell.angle_beta   90.00
_cell.angle_gamma   90.00
#
_symmetry.space_group_name_H-M   'P 1'
#
loop_
_entity.id
_entity.type
_entity.pdbx_description
1 polymer ?
#
loop_
_entity_poly.entity_id
_entity_poly.type
_entity_poly.pdbx_seq_one_letter_code
_entity_poly.pdbx_strand_id
1 'polypeptide(L)' 'MPASSPDLRSSAARAGAAVRWGKANADDVRRELAAQRISEYLQKTLASAPPLTNEQREKLALLLHGSIPSGGAAA' A
#
# COMPACT_ATOMS: atom_id res chain seq x y z
N MET A 1 2.79 -15.62 -14.24
CA MET A 1 2.40 -14.70 -13.14
C MET A 1 3.02 -15.22 -11.85
N PRO A 2 3.86 -14.46 -11.12
CA PRO A 2 4.32 -14.91 -9.81
C PRO A 2 3.10 -15.15 -8.92
N ALA A 3 3.07 -16.28 -8.22
CA ALA A 3 1.96 -16.61 -7.33
C ALA A 3 1.81 -15.51 -6.28
N SER A 4 0.57 -15.04 -6.07
CA SER A 4 0.27 -14.04 -5.04
C SER A 4 0.72 -14.48 -3.66
N SER A 5 0.95 -13.54 -2.74
CA SER A 5 1.28 -13.88 -1.36
C SER A 5 0.16 -14.73 -0.72
N PRO A 6 0.50 -15.65 0.21
CA PRO A 6 -0.50 -16.42 0.93
C PRO A 6 -1.48 -15.52 1.70
N ASP A 7 -1.00 -14.39 2.22
CA ASP A 7 -1.81 -13.41 2.93
C ASP A 7 -2.84 -12.74 2.02
N LEU A 8 -2.44 -12.36 0.79
CA LEU A 8 -3.36 -11.80 -0.20
C LEU A 8 -4.44 -12.78 -0.62
N ARG A 9 -4.11 -14.08 -0.73
CA ARG A 9 -5.11 -15.12 -1.01
C ARG A 9 -6.09 -15.27 0.15
N SER A 10 -5.59 -15.26 1.38
CA SER A 10 -6.40 -15.37 2.60
C SER A 10 -7.37 -14.18 2.73
N SER A 11 -6.91 -12.95 2.54
CA SER A 11 -7.78 -11.77 2.58
C SER A 11 -8.81 -11.75 1.44
N ALA A 12 -8.45 -12.21 0.24
CA ALA A 12 -9.38 -12.33 -0.87
C ALA A 12 -10.50 -13.33 -0.57
N ALA A 13 -10.16 -14.48 0.02
CA ALA A 13 -11.13 -15.47 0.45
C ALA A 13 -12.07 -14.91 1.55
N ARG A 14 -11.51 -14.20 2.55
CA ARG A 14 -12.28 -13.53 3.59
C ARG A 14 -13.24 -12.48 3.03
N ALA A 15 -12.78 -11.65 2.10
CA ALA A 15 -13.62 -10.63 1.46
C ALA A 15 -14.76 -11.26 0.66
N GLY A 16 -14.47 -12.31 -0.12
CA GLY A 16 -15.49 -13.06 -0.86
C GLY A 16 -16.54 -13.69 0.05
N ALA A 17 -16.11 -14.31 1.17
CA ALA A 17 -17.00 -14.88 2.16
C ALA A 17 -17.86 -13.80 2.86
N ALA A 18 -17.27 -12.65 3.22
CA ALA A 18 -17.98 -11.55 3.87
C ALA A 18 -19.11 -10.99 3.00
N VAL A 19 -18.85 -10.83 1.69
CA VAL A 19 -19.86 -10.40 0.72
C VAL A 19 -20.93 -11.46 0.53
N ARG A 20 -20.54 -12.72 0.32
CA ARG A 20 -21.47 -13.83 0.07
C ARG A 20 -22.45 -14.05 1.22
N TRP A 21 -21.97 -13.89 2.46
CA TRP A 21 -22.76 -14.14 3.67
C TRP A 21 -23.28 -12.85 4.32
N GLY A 22 -23.23 -11.71 3.64
CA GLY A 22 -23.83 -10.44 4.10
C GLY A 22 -23.30 -9.97 5.46
N LYS A 23 -22.00 -10.14 5.72
CA LYS A 23 -21.40 -9.72 7.00
C LYS A 23 -21.39 -8.19 7.11
N ALA A 24 -21.73 -7.69 8.30
CA ALA A 24 -21.79 -6.24 8.58
C ALA A 24 -20.47 -5.50 8.35
N ASN A 25 -19.33 -6.20 8.41
CA ASN A 25 -17.98 -5.67 8.21
C ASN A 25 -17.43 -5.90 6.79
N ALA A 26 -18.28 -6.17 5.79
CA ALA A 26 -17.83 -6.48 4.43
C ALA A 26 -16.93 -5.38 3.83
N ASP A 27 -17.20 -4.11 4.13
CA ASP A 27 -16.42 -2.99 3.60
C ASP A 27 -15.05 -2.86 4.27
N ASP A 28 -14.93 -3.18 5.56
CA ASP A 28 -13.64 -3.22 6.26
C ASP A 28 -12.74 -4.31 5.69
N VAL A 29 -13.31 -5.50 5.44
CA VAL A 29 -12.57 -6.63 4.85
C VAL A 29 -12.15 -6.34 3.41
N ARG A 30 -12.97 -5.61 2.64
CA ARG A 30 -12.60 -5.11 1.30
C ARG A 30 -11.47 -4.10 1.36
N ARG A 31 -11.51 -3.18 2.33
CA ARG A 31 -10.44 -2.19 2.54
C ARG A 31 -9.13 -2.88 2.90
N GLU A 32 -9.17 -3.90 3.76
CA GLU A 32 -8.00 -4.71 4.11
C GLU A 32 -7.41 -5.42 2.87
N LEU A 33 -8.25 -6.03 2.04
CA LEU A 33 -7.81 -6.65 0.78
C LEU A 33 -7.14 -5.62 -0.15
N ALA A 34 -7.71 -4.42 -0.28
CA ALA A 34 -7.13 -3.35 -1.09
C ALA A 34 -5.75 -2.92 -0.58
N ALA A 35 -5.60 -2.75 0.74
CA ALA A 35 -4.31 -2.43 1.36
C ALA A 35 -3.25 -3.50 1.08
N GLN A 36 -3.61 -4.79 1.20
CA GLN A 36 -2.69 -5.88 0.92
C GLN A 36 -2.26 -5.94 -0.55
N ARG A 37 -3.17 -5.64 -1.50
CA ARG A 37 -2.83 -5.55 -2.93
C ARG A 37 -1.79 -4.46 -3.19
N ILE A 38 -1.96 -3.28 -2.59
CA ILE A 38 -1.02 -2.18 -2.71
C ILE A 38 0.34 -2.58 -2.12
N SER A 39 0.36 -3.19 -0.94
CA SER A 39 1.59 -3.68 -0.31
C SER A 39 2.33 -4.68 -1.17
N GLU A 40 1.64 -5.69 -1.72
CA GLU A 40 2.27 -6.70 -2.59
C GLU A 40 2.81 -6.08 -3.89
N TYR A 41 2.08 -5.11 -4.46
CA TYR A 41 2.54 -4.37 -5.63
C TYR A 41 3.81 -3.57 -5.31
N LEU A 42 3.82 -2.83 -4.20
CA LEU A 42 4.99 -2.07 -3.75
C LEU A 42 6.19 -2.99 -3.52
N GLN A 43 6.01 -4.13 -2.84
CA GLN A 43 7.09 -5.09 -2.60
C GLN A 43 7.69 -5.60 -3.91
N LYS A 44 6.86 -6.00 -4.88
CA LYS A 44 7.34 -6.47 -6.19
C LYS A 44 8.09 -5.38 -6.92
N THR A 45 7.53 -4.18 -6.99
CA THR A 45 8.15 -3.04 -7.67
C THR A 45 9.49 -2.69 -7.03
N LEU A 46 9.55 -2.58 -5.70
CA LEU A 46 10.77 -2.26 -4.97
C LEU A 46 11.82 -3.38 -5.04
N ALA A 47 11.42 -4.64 -5.02
CA ALA A 47 12.34 -5.76 -5.17
C ALA A 47 12.98 -5.81 -6.57
N SER A 48 12.25 -5.36 -7.59
CA SER A 48 12.76 -5.26 -8.98
C SER A 48 13.49 -3.96 -9.28
N ALA A 49 13.33 -2.94 -8.42
CA ALA A 49 13.91 -1.63 -8.67
C ALA A 49 15.43 -1.68 -8.46
N PRO A 50 16.23 -1.06 -9.35
CA PRO A 50 17.65 -0.88 -9.07
C PRO A 50 17.82 -0.07 -7.79
N PRO A 51 18.90 -0.30 -7.02
CA PRO A 51 19.17 0.50 -5.84
C PRO A 51 19.25 1.97 -6.25
N LEU A 52 18.58 2.84 -5.49
CA LEU A 52 18.62 4.28 -5.74
C LEU A 52 20.07 4.76 -5.77
N THR A 53 20.37 5.72 -6.65
CA THR A 53 21.66 6.42 -6.60
C THR A 53 21.72 7.34 -5.38
N ASN A 54 22.90 7.78 -4.99
CA ASN A 54 23.04 8.72 -3.87
C ASN A 54 22.33 10.04 -4.15
N GLU A 55 22.44 10.57 -5.38
CA GLU A 55 21.71 11.77 -5.82
C GLU A 55 20.18 11.60 -5.74
N GLN A 56 19.66 10.41 -6.07
CA GLN A 56 18.23 10.12 -5.95
C GLN A 56 17.79 10.04 -4.49
N ARG A 57 18.62 9.43 -3.63
CA ARG A 57 18.37 9.39 -2.17
C ARG A 57 18.37 10.78 -1.55
N GLU A 58 19.30 11.64 -1.95
CA GLU A 58 19.39 13.03 -1.48
C GLU A 58 18.15 13.85 -1.90
N LYS A 59 17.71 13.71 -3.16
CA LYS A 59 16.46 14.35 -3.63
C LYS A 59 15.24 13.85 -2.87
N LEU A 60 15.12 12.54 -2.62
CA LEU A 60 14.03 11.99 -1.81
C LEU A 60 14.10 12.47 -0.36
N ALA A 61 15.29 12.59 0.21
CA ALA A 61 15.47 13.13 1.55
C ALA A 61 14.99 14.58 1.63
N LEU A 62 15.32 15.41 0.65
CA LEU A 62 14.83 16.79 0.55
C LEU A 62 13.30 16.86 0.40
N LEU A 63 12.68 15.97 -0.38
CA LEU A 63 11.22 15.96 -0.55
C LEU A 63 10.48 15.48 0.72
N LEU A 64 11.00 14.45 1.38
CA LEU A 64 10.35 13.83 2.56
C LEU A 64 10.62 14.62 3.84
N HIS A 65 11.76 15.30 3.95
CA HIS A 65 12.14 16.05 5.16
C HIS A 65 12.08 17.58 4.96
N GLY A 66 12.01 18.08 3.73
CA GLY A 66 12.15 19.50 3.38
C GLY A 66 10.94 20.14 2.69
N SER A 67 9.75 19.57 2.78
CA SER A 67 8.51 20.19 2.26
C SER A 67 7.32 19.99 3.22
N ILE A 68 7.38 20.62 4.38
CA ILE A 68 6.18 21.17 5.03
C ILE A 68 6.41 22.69 5.18
N PRO A 69 6.05 23.53 4.20
CA PRO A 69 5.47 24.81 4.57
C PRO A 69 4.11 24.48 5.21
N SER A 70 3.92 24.87 6.47
CA SER A 70 2.65 24.77 7.16
C SER A 70 1.57 25.52 6.37
N GLY A 71 0.81 24.81 5.54
CA GLY A 71 -0.40 25.32 4.89
C GLY A 71 -1.56 25.43 5.87
N GLY A 72 -1.36 26.15 6.98
CA GLY A 72 -2.33 26.25 8.07
C GLY A 72 -1.88 27.16 9.22
N ALA A 73 -1.46 28.40 8.92
CA ALA A 73 -1.39 29.48 9.90
C ALA A 73 -1.30 30.84 9.19
N ALA A 74 -2.43 31.32 8.65
CA ALA A 74 -2.69 32.73 8.37
C ALA A 74 -4.17 32.91 7.96
N ALA A 75 -5.04 33.16 8.95
CA ALA A 75 -6.27 33.95 8.88
C ALA A 75 -6.85 34.08 10.29
#